data_AF-A0A656YWX2-F1
#
_entry.id   AF-A0A656YWX2-F1
#
_cell.length_a   1.000
_cell.length_b   1.000
_cell.length_c   1.000
_cell.angle_alpha   90.00
_cell.angle_beta   90.00
_cell.angle_gamma   90.00
#
_symmetry.space_group_name_H-M   'P 1'
#
loop_
_entity.id
_entity.type
_entity.pdbx_description
1 polymer ?
#
loop_
_entity_poly.entity_id
_entity_poly.type
_entity_poly.pdbx_seq_one_letter_code
_entity_poly.pdbx_strand_id
1 'polypeptide(L)' 'MTKCCVCGHELNAHIDESDGWRCHLLGPDGFQCECYLRKDRVDGDIEFYSVEGRKERFLEELERAKKVGI' A
#
# COMPACT_ATOMS: atom_id res chain seq x y z
N MET A 1 -4.65 -0.44 13.21
CA MET A 1 -3.47 -1.10 12.62
C MET A 1 -3.72 -1.14 11.12
N THR A 2 -2.93 -0.39 10.37
CA THR A 2 -3.21 -0.08 8.97
C THR A 2 -2.63 -1.15 8.06
N LYS A 3 -3.44 -1.69 7.15
CA LYS A 3 -3.04 -2.76 6.25
C LYS A 3 -2.48 -2.24 4.94
N CYS A 4 -1.48 -2.92 4.40
CA CYS A 4 -0.92 -2.71 3.08
C CYS A 4 -1.92 -3.08 1.99
N CYS A 5 -2.14 -2.18 1.02
CA CYS A 5 -3.03 -2.40 -0.11
C CYS A 5 -2.51 -3.39 -1.17
N VAL A 6 -1.25 -3.83 -1.05
CA VAL A 6 -0.62 -4.77 -1.98
C VAL A 6 -0.70 -6.20 -1.44
N CYS A 7 -0.23 -6.44 -0.21
CA CYS A 7 -0.14 -7.79 0.37
C CYS A 7 -1.15 -8.07 1.49
N GLY A 8 -1.88 -7.07 1.99
CA GLY A 8 -2.84 -7.23 3.08
C GLY A 8 -2.24 -7.37 4.48
N HIS A 9 -0.91 -7.46 4.61
CA HIS A 9 -0.21 -7.43 5.90
C HIS A 9 -0.21 -6.04 6.53
N GLU A 10 0.02 -5.97 7.83
CA GLU A 10 0.18 -4.71 8.55
C GLU A 10 1.34 -3.88 7.97
N LEU A 11 1.14 -2.56 7.81
CA LEU A 11 2.17 -1.67 7.26
C LEU A 11 3.42 -1.63 8.14
N ASN A 12 3.28 -1.80 9.46
CA ASN A 12 4.42 -1.83 10.38
C ASN A 12 5.37 -3.03 10.16
N ALA A 13 4.93 -4.05 9.43
CA ALA A 13 5.78 -5.18 9.04
C ALA A 13 6.61 -4.88 7.78
N HIS A 14 6.45 -3.70 7.19
CA HIS A 14 7.24 -3.24 6.07
C HIS A 14 8.42 -2.42 6.60
N ILE A 15 9.59 -3.04 6.67
CA ILE A 15 10.79 -2.44 7.24
C ILE A 15 11.50 -1.62 6.17
N ASP A 16 11.98 -0.45 6.57
CA ASP A 16 12.77 0.43 5.72
C ASP A 16 14.12 -0.20 5.39
N GLU A 17 14.32 -0.53 4.10
CA GLU A 17 15.57 -1.08 3.55
C GLU A 17 16.26 -0.06 2.63
N SER A 18 16.18 1.23 2.97
CA SER A 18 16.70 2.38 2.19
C SER A 18 15.87 2.69 0.95
N ASP A 19 15.89 1.81 -0.05
CA ASP A 19 15.28 2.04 -1.38
C ASP A 19 13.74 1.88 -1.38
N GLY A 20 13.20 1.35 -0.29
CA GLY A 20 11.78 1.03 -0.14
C GLY A 20 11.53 0.29 1.16
N TRP A 21 10.27 -0.10 1.37
CA TRP A 21 9.85 -0.87 2.54
C TRP A 21 9.51 -2.30 2.14
N ARG A 22 10.24 -3.28 2.69
CA ARG A 22 10.03 -4.70 2.42
C ARG A 22 9.18 -5.33 3.50
N CYS A 23 8.20 -6.14 3.13
CA CYS A 23 7.44 -6.93 4.10
C CYS A 23 8.30 -8.08 4.67
N HIS A 24 8.27 -8.24 6.00
CA HIS A 24 8.98 -9.32 6.71
C HIS A 24 8.07 -10.37 7.35
N LEU A 25 6.76 -10.34 7.05
CA LEU A 25 5.84 -11.43 7.45
C LEU A 25 5.90 -12.60 6.47
N LEU A 26 5.50 -13.78 6.96
CA LEU A 26 5.31 -14.96 6.13
C LEU A 26 3.99 -14.89 5.38
N GLY A 27 3.99 -15.33 4.12
CA GLY A 27 2.79 -15.59 3.34
C GLY A 27 2.12 -16.91 3.73
N PRO A 28 0.96 -17.22 3.12
CA PRO A 28 0.23 -18.47 3.37
C PRO A 28 1.00 -19.73 2.99
N ASP A 29 2.01 -19.60 2.13
CA ASP A 29 2.94 -20.66 1.70
C ASP A 29 4.09 -20.89 2.69
N GLY A 30 4.17 -20.08 3.75
CA GLY A 30 5.24 -20.15 4.75
C GLY A 30 6.55 -19.48 4.35
N PHE A 31 6.61 -18.86 3.16
CA PHE A 31 7.77 -18.09 2.72
C PHE A 31 7.62 -16.61 3.08
N GLN A 32 8.73 -15.88 3.16
CA GLN A 32 8.67 -14.43 3.40
C GLN A 32 7.91 -13.74 2.26
N CYS A 33 6.99 -12.85 2.62
CA CYS A 33 6.25 -12.03 1.68
C CYS A 33 7.21 -11.18 0.83
N GLU A 34 7.05 -11.23 -0.49
CA GLU A 34 7.91 -10.52 -1.44
C GLU A 34 7.48 -9.06 -1.68
N CYS A 35 6.50 -8.55 -0.93
CA CYS A 35 5.99 -7.19 -1.07
C CYS A 35 7.09 -6.16 -0.81
N TYR A 36 7.26 -5.24 -1.76
CA TYR A 36 8.24 -4.16 -1.71
C TYR A 36 7.60 -2.83 -2.13
N LEU A 37 7.50 -1.90 -1.18
CA LEU A 37 6.85 -0.61 -1.34
C LEU A 37 7.88 0.47 -1.69
N ARG A 38 7.71 1.12 -2.84
CA ARG A 38 8.67 2.09 -3.36
C ARG A 38 8.44 3.48 -2.75
N LYS A 39 9.52 4.17 -2.37
CA LYS A 39 9.48 5.51 -1.77
C LYS A 39 9.35 6.64 -2.80
N ASP A 40 9.84 6.39 -4.01
CA ASP A 40 9.92 7.34 -5.13
C ASP A 40 8.57 7.98 -5.51
N ARG A 41 7.45 7.29 -5.25
CA ARG A 41 6.10 7.74 -5.60
C ARG A 41 5.30 8.37 -4.47
N VAL A 42 5.80 8.34 -3.24
CA VAL A 42 4.96 8.56 -2.04
C VAL A 42 5.56 9.54 -1.03
N ASP A 43 6.57 10.31 -1.45
CA ASP A 43 7.28 11.29 -0.61
C ASP A 43 7.72 10.73 0.76
N GLY A 44 8.10 9.46 0.78
CA GLY A 44 8.54 8.78 2.00
C GLY A 44 7.43 8.49 3.03
N ASP A 45 6.15 8.72 2.72
CA ASP A 45 5.04 8.35 3.59
C ASP A 45 4.49 6.94 3.27
N ILE A 46 4.71 6.00 4.19
CA ILE A 46 4.25 4.63 4.05
C ILE A 46 2.72 4.49 4.15
N GLU A 47 2.03 5.42 4.82
CA GLU A 47 0.56 5.41 4.93
C GLU A 47 -0.12 5.63 3.58
N PHE A 48 0.62 6.10 2.56
CA PHE A 48 0.16 6.07 1.17
C PHE A 48 -0.29 4.66 0.73
N TYR A 49 0.37 3.62 1.21
CA TYR A 49 0.05 2.22 0.89
C TYR A 49 -1.04 1.61 1.78
N SER A 50 -1.74 2.42 2.59
CA SER A 50 -2.89 1.96 3.35
C SER A 50 -4.04 1.51 2.45
N VAL A 51 -4.66 0.38 2.80
CA VAL A 51 -5.91 -0.07 2.16
C VAL A 51 -7.00 1.00 2.28
N GLU A 52 -7.15 1.60 3.46
CA GLU A 52 -8.19 2.62 3.69
C GLU A 52 -7.94 3.89 2.88
N GLY A 53 -6.70 4.40 2.86
CA GLY A 53 -6.36 5.56 2.02
C GLY A 53 -6.54 5.27 0.52
N ARG A 54 -6.27 4.03 0.05
CA ARG A 54 -6.55 3.66 -1.34
C ARG A 54 -8.04 3.65 -1.66
N LYS A 55 -8.89 3.18 -0.74
CA LYS A 55 -10.35 3.18 -0.90
C LYS A 55 -10.89 4.60 -1.00
N GLU A 56 -10.46 5.51 -0.14
CA GLU A 56 -10.88 6.92 -0.17
C GLU A 56 -10.52 7.57 -1.51
N ARG A 57 -9.26 7.44 -1.94
CA ARG A 57 -8.83 7.94 -3.26
C ARG A 57 -9.61 7.30 -4.42
N PHE A 58 -9.95 6.03 -4.31
CA PHE A 58 -10.75 5.35 -5.34
C PHE A 58 -12.16 5.94 -5.43
N LEU A 59 -12.80 6.25 -4.30
CA LEU A 59 -14.11 6.90 -4.28
C LEU A 59 -14.05 8.31 -4.89
N GLU A 60 -13.00 9.07 -4.61
CA GLU A 60 -12.77 10.38 -5.23
C GLU A 60 -12.54 10.28 -6.74
N GLU A 61 -11.73 9.32 -7.19
CA GLU A 61 -11.49 9.02 -8.61
C GLU A 61 -12.81 8.68 -9.32
N LEU A 62 -13.65 7.83 -8.71
CA LEU A 62 -14.97 7.46 -9.22
C LEU A 62 -15.91 8.66 -9.33
N GLU A 63 -15.96 9.51 -8.29
CA GLU A 63 -16.81 10.70 -8.29
C GLU A 63 -16.36 11.72 -9.34
N ARG A 64 -15.04 11.86 -9.55
CA ARG A 64 -14.51 12.66 -10.65
C ARG A 64 -14.89 12.07 -12.00
N ALA A 65 -14.70 10.76 -12.22
CA ALA A 65 -15.04 10.09 -13.48
C ALA A 65 -16.51 10.30 -13.87
N LYS A 66 -17.45 10.16 -12.91
CA LYS A 66 -18.87 10.45 -13.11
C LYS A 66 -19.14 11.89 -13.59
N LYS A 67 -18.40 12.87 -13.08
CA LYS A 67 -18.53 14.28 -13.48
C LYS A 67 -17.99 14.56 -14.89
N VAL A 68 -17.02 13.76 -15.37
CA VAL A 68 -16.47 13.87 -16.73
C VAL A 68 -17.26 13.04 -17.75
N GLY A 69 -18.25 12.24 -17.31
CA GLY A 69 -19.15 11.51 -18.19
C GLY A 69 -18.53 10.26 -18.83
N ILE A 70 -17.61 9.59 -18.14
CA ILE A 70 -17.15 8.22 -18.46
C ILE A 70 -17.99 7.22 -17.67
#